data_AF-A0A8B6FI45-F1
#
_entry.id   AF-A0A8B6FI45-F1
#
_cell.length_a   1.000
_cell.length_b   1.000
_cell.length_c   1.000
_cell.angle_alpha   90.00
_cell.angle_beta   90.00
_cell.angle_gamma   90.00
#
_symmetry.space_group_name_H-M   'P 1'
#
loop_
_entity.id
_entity.type
_entity.pdbx_description
1 polymer ?
#
loop_
_entity_poly.entity_id
_entity_poly.type
_entity_poly.pdbx_seq_one_letter_code
_entity_poly.pdbx_strand_id
1 'polypeptide(L)'
;MASGSLCDPCTAENLSVPATKYCPACEERLCPTCTESHTRFKAFKSHQVIDLSTVASDIPISAKKICNVHTDMLLDYYCTDHEIVCCRACIPKDHRKCENVLPLEHASKDVKKSALFTDVMQDINQLITTLNKLHDNRESNLLRLSKTKSVITNQISEVKSRLLKQIDDVERDLQTELSSLQRKNETEINIQKERNSKGSVQIKNKSERN
;
A
#
# COMPACT_ATOMS: atom_id res chain seq x y z
N MET A 1 12.64 -7.25 3.37
CA MET A 1 13.38 -8.03 2.35
C MET A 1 14.18 -7.03 1.55
N ALA A 2 15.50 -7.16 1.49
CA ALA A 2 16.34 -6.23 0.74
C ALA A 2 15.99 -6.34 -0.75
N SER A 3 15.50 -5.25 -1.34
CA SER A 3 15.29 -5.15 -2.78
C SER A 3 16.65 -5.24 -3.46
N GLY A 4 17.07 -6.45 -3.81
CA GLY A 4 18.33 -6.72 -4.48
C GLY A 4 18.35 -6.04 -5.84
N SER A 5 19.33 -5.19 -6.08
CA SER A 5 19.49 -4.51 -7.37
C SER A 5 20.01 -5.50 -8.43
N LEU A 6 19.59 -5.34 -9.68
CA LEU A 6 20.02 -6.18 -10.80
C LEU A 6 21.36 -5.71 -11.38
N CYS A 7 22.02 -6.61 -12.11
CA CYS A 7 23.25 -6.35 -12.85
C CYS A 7 22.93 -5.59 -14.14
N ASP A 8 23.57 -4.44 -14.36
CA ASP A 8 23.24 -3.55 -15.48
C ASP A 8 23.64 -4.15 -16.84
N PRO A 9 24.86 -4.72 -17.03
CA PRO A 9 25.21 -5.42 -18.27
C PRO A 9 24.30 -6.61 -18.59
N CYS A 10 23.93 -7.40 -17.58
CA CYS A 10 23.01 -8.52 -17.78
C CYS A 10 21.61 -8.03 -18.15
N THR A 11 21.14 -6.94 -17.55
CA THR A 11 19.83 -6.34 -17.86
C THR A 11 19.79 -5.84 -19.31
N ALA A 12 20.88 -5.28 -19.82
CA ALA A 12 21.00 -4.90 -21.23
C ALA A 12 20.84 -6.10 -22.20
N GLU A 13 21.18 -7.31 -21.74
CA GLU A 13 20.95 -8.57 -22.45
C GLU A 13 19.62 -9.25 -22.09
N ASN A 14 18.69 -8.56 -21.42
CA ASN A 14 17.41 -9.08 -20.93
C ASN A 14 17.52 -10.20 -19.88
N LEU A 15 18.63 -10.25 -19.14
CA LEU A 15 18.86 -11.21 -18.06
C LEU A 15 18.67 -10.55 -16.69
N SER A 16 17.82 -11.15 -15.85
CA SER A 16 17.56 -10.67 -14.48
C SER A 16 18.50 -11.32 -13.47
N VAL A 17 19.78 -10.94 -13.50
CA VAL A 17 20.81 -11.46 -12.59
C VAL A 17 21.04 -10.48 -11.43
N PRO A 18 21.01 -10.92 -10.16
CA PRO A 18 21.32 -10.06 -9.02
C PRO A 18 22.75 -9.49 -9.09
N ALA A 19 22.89 -8.20 -8.87
CA ALA A 19 24.20 -7.58 -8.70
C ALA A 19 24.73 -7.82 -7.29
N THR A 20 26.04 -8.04 -7.19
CA THR A 20 26.74 -8.19 -5.91
C THR A 20 27.76 -7.08 -5.69
N LYS A 21 28.15 -6.36 -6.75
CA LYS A 21 29.14 -5.28 -6.68
C LYS A 21 28.70 -4.04 -7.47
N TYR A 22 29.37 -2.92 -7.22
CA TYR A 22 29.17 -1.65 -7.91
C TYR A 22 30.51 -1.05 -8.32
N CYS A 23 30.60 -0.55 -9.55
CA CYS A 23 31.75 0.19 -10.05
C CYS A 23 31.40 1.69 -10.15
N PRO A 24 31.94 2.55 -9.26
CA PRO A 24 31.62 3.98 -9.27
C PRO A 24 32.12 4.72 -10.52
N ALA A 25 33.20 4.24 -11.15
CA ALA A 25 33.76 4.85 -12.34
C ALA A 25 32.88 4.64 -13.58
N CYS A 26 32.15 3.52 -13.63
CA CYS A 26 31.21 3.20 -14.71
C CYS A 26 29.76 3.51 -14.33
N GLU A 27 29.49 3.78 -13.06
CA GLU A 27 28.15 3.89 -12.48
C GLU A 27 27.29 2.63 -12.71
N GLU A 28 27.93 1.46 -12.81
CA GLU A 28 27.29 0.17 -13.12
C GLU A 28 27.33 -0.80 -11.94
N ARG A 29 26.23 -1.53 -11.77
CA ARG A 29 26.06 -2.66 -10.85
C ARG A 29 26.39 -3.95 -11.57
N LEU A 30 27.26 -4.74 -10.97
CA LEU A 30 27.84 -5.92 -11.59
C LEU A 30 27.52 -7.18 -10.77
N CYS A 31 27.12 -8.25 -11.46
CA CYS A 31 27.14 -9.60 -10.90
C CYS A 31 28.60 -10.11 -10.80
N PRO A 32 28.85 -11.26 -10.15
CA PRO A 32 30.21 -11.82 -10.04
C PRO A 32 30.91 -12.00 -11.38
N THR A 33 30.18 -12.50 -12.40
CA THR A 33 30.73 -12.75 -13.75
C THR A 33 31.07 -11.45 -14.49
N CYS A 34 30.19 -10.46 -14.43
CA CYS A 34 30.45 -9.15 -15.02
C CYS A 34 31.59 -8.44 -14.28
N THR A 35 31.71 -8.59 -12.96
CA THR A 35 32.82 -8.04 -12.17
C THR A 35 34.17 -8.65 -12.59
N GLU A 36 34.24 -9.96 -12.74
CA GLU A 36 35.46 -10.65 -13.17
C GLU A 36 35.89 -10.15 -14.55
N SER A 37 34.94 -10.06 -15.48
CA SER A 37 35.19 -9.52 -16.82
C SER A 37 35.69 -8.07 -16.74
N HIS A 38 34.97 -7.23 -16.00
CA HIS A 38 35.29 -5.82 -15.78
C HIS A 38 36.72 -5.61 -15.32
N THR A 39 37.10 -6.27 -14.22
CA THR A 39 38.45 -6.15 -13.63
C THR A 39 39.55 -6.77 -14.47
N ARG A 40 39.22 -7.69 -15.38
CA ARG A 40 40.17 -8.35 -16.30
C ARG A 40 40.48 -7.51 -17.53
N PHE A 41 39.52 -6.74 -18.04
CA PHE A 41 39.73 -5.90 -19.22
C PHE A 41 40.67 -4.73 -18.90
N LYS A 42 41.68 -4.51 -19.78
CA LYS A 42 42.67 -3.44 -19.60
C LYS A 42 42.03 -2.05 -19.45
N ALA A 43 40.92 -1.80 -20.13
CA ALA A 43 40.21 -0.53 -20.10
C ALA A 43 39.66 -0.16 -18.71
N PHE A 44 39.30 -1.15 -17.89
CA PHE A 44 38.67 -0.94 -16.58
C PHE A 44 39.54 -1.42 -15.41
N LYS A 45 40.81 -1.77 -15.69
CA LYS A 45 41.72 -2.35 -14.69
C LYS A 45 42.03 -1.40 -13.53
N SER A 46 41.93 -0.09 -13.75
CA SER A 46 42.07 0.96 -12.73
C SER A 46 40.79 1.23 -11.95
N HIS A 47 39.65 0.65 -12.35
CA HIS A 47 38.38 0.91 -11.70
C HIS A 47 38.30 0.17 -10.38
N GLN A 48 37.93 0.89 -9.32
CA GLN A 48 37.59 0.28 -8.05
C GLN A 48 36.19 -0.32 -8.12
N VAL A 49 36.02 -1.53 -7.58
CA VAL A 49 34.73 -2.21 -7.47
C VAL A 49 34.42 -2.48 -6.00
N ILE A 50 33.21 -2.13 -5.57
CA ILE A 50 32.78 -2.13 -4.16
C ILE A 50 31.68 -3.19 -3.99
N ASP A 51 31.72 -4.01 -2.95
CA ASP A 51 30.66 -4.99 -2.65
C ASP A 51 29.36 -4.29 -2.22
N LEU A 52 28.21 -4.73 -2.73
CA LEU A 52 26.88 -4.18 -2.41
C LEU A 52 26.35 -4.64 -1.05
N SER A 53 26.84 -5.77 -0.53
CA SER A 53 26.42 -6.32 0.78
C SER A 53 26.91 -5.50 1.97
N THR A 54 27.94 -4.68 1.79
CA THR A 54 28.44 -3.73 2.79
C THR A 54 27.73 -2.36 2.71
N VAL A 55 26.82 -2.17 1.72
CA VAL A 55 26.17 -0.89 1.37
C VAL A 55 24.81 -0.75 2.06
N ALA A 56 24.70 -1.17 3.32
CA ALA A 56 23.50 -0.91 4.12
C ALA A 56 23.54 0.46 4.83
N SER A 57 24.71 1.12 4.92
CA SER A 57 24.81 2.36 5.71
C SER A 57 25.68 3.46 5.09
N ASP A 58 26.61 3.15 4.20
CA ASP A 58 27.43 4.17 3.55
C ASP A 58 27.81 3.66 2.16
N ILE A 59 27.16 4.20 1.11
CA ILE A 59 27.85 4.26 -0.17
C ILE A 59 29.11 5.08 0.13
N PRO A 60 30.33 4.57 -0.04
CA PRO A 60 31.46 5.47 -0.17
C PRO A 60 31.21 6.18 -1.50
N ILE A 61 30.49 7.30 -1.46
CA ILE A 61 30.55 8.36 -2.49
C ILE A 61 31.93 9.04 -2.35
N SER A 62 32.96 8.23 -2.16
CA SER A 62 34.36 8.57 -2.03
C SER A 62 35.14 7.88 -3.16
N ALA A 63 34.45 7.56 -4.26
CA ALA A 63 35.11 7.63 -5.54
C ALA A 63 35.45 9.11 -5.74
N LYS A 64 36.69 9.49 -5.42
CA LYS A 64 37.19 10.84 -5.69
C LYS A 64 36.89 11.13 -7.16
N LYS A 65 36.02 12.13 -7.40
CA LYS A 65 35.57 12.43 -8.76
C LYS A 65 36.74 13.03 -9.54
N ILE A 66 36.87 12.59 -10.79
CA ILE A 66 37.88 13.07 -11.73
C ILE A 66 37.33 14.30 -12.44
N CYS A 67 38.20 15.24 -12.80
CA CYS A 67 37.82 16.41 -13.58
C CYS A 67 37.46 16.01 -15.03
N ASN A 68 36.31 16.48 -15.50
CA ASN A 68 35.82 16.20 -16.86
C ASN A 68 36.72 16.79 -17.97
N VAL A 69 37.53 17.81 -17.65
CA VAL A 69 38.46 18.45 -18.59
C VAL A 69 39.89 17.91 -18.44
N HIS A 70 40.27 17.53 -17.22
CA HIS A 70 41.60 17.03 -16.89
C HIS A 70 41.45 15.61 -16.33
N THR A 71 41.35 14.63 -17.22
CA THR A 71 40.95 13.24 -16.93
C THR A 71 41.90 12.46 -16.01
N ASP A 72 43.07 13.01 -15.71
CA ASP A 72 44.05 12.41 -14.78
C ASP A 72 44.06 13.11 -13.41
N MET A 73 43.16 14.07 -13.18
CA MET A 73 43.18 14.94 -12.00
C MET A 73 41.89 14.84 -11.18
N LEU A 74 42.04 14.81 -9.87
CA LEU A 74 40.92 14.73 -8.93
C LEU A 74 40.32 16.11 -8.61
N LEU A 75 39.02 16.13 -8.36
CA LEU A 75 38.27 17.30 -7.88
C LEU A 75 38.47 17.48 -6.38
N ASP A 76 39.63 18.01 -6.00
CA ASP A 76 40.04 18.19 -4.59
C ASP A 76 39.83 19.61 -4.04
N TYR A 77 39.29 20.53 -4.84
CA TYR A 77 39.08 21.93 -4.45
C TYR A 77 37.63 22.38 -4.69
N TYR A 78 37.18 23.37 -3.93
CA TYR A 78 35.90 24.05 -4.09
C TYR A 78 36.14 25.55 -4.30
N CYS A 79 35.58 26.10 -5.37
CA CYS A 79 35.55 27.54 -5.63
C CYS A 79 34.22 28.08 -5.10
N THR A 80 34.26 28.98 -4.11
CA THR A 80 33.03 29.56 -3.55
C THR A 80 32.40 30.57 -4.49
N ASP A 81 33.21 31.27 -5.28
CA ASP A 81 32.73 32.35 -6.18
C ASP A 81 31.87 31.80 -7.32
N HIS A 82 32.13 30.54 -7.72
CA HIS A 82 31.38 29.82 -8.75
C HIS A 82 30.50 28.71 -8.17
N GLU A 83 30.60 28.44 -6.87
CA GLU A 83 29.92 27.33 -6.18
C GLU A 83 30.15 25.94 -6.82
N ILE A 84 31.35 25.69 -7.33
CA ILE A 84 31.70 24.41 -7.98
C ILE A 84 32.95 23.75 -7.40
N VAL A 85 33.00 22.42 -7.52
CA VAL A 85 34.23 21.64 -7.30
C VAL A 85 35.13 21.68 -8.53
N CYS A 86 36.43 21.82 -8.32
CA CYS A 86 37.43 21.93 -9.37
C CYS A 86 38.72 21.16 -9.02
N CYS A 87 39.53 20.85 -10.04
CA CYS A 87 40.85 20.25 -9.83
C CYS A 87 41.94 21.31 -9.80
N ARG A 88 43.14 20.93 -9.37
CA ARG A 88 44.30 21.83 -9.27
C ARG A 88 44.67 22.51 -10.61
N ALA A 89 44.40 21.86 -11.74
CA ALA A 89 44.69 22.41 -13.07
C ALA A 89 43.65 23.44 -13.55
N CYS A 90 42.41 23.40 -13.04
CA CYS A 90 41.38 24.41 -13.33
C CYS A 90 41.68 25.74 -12.64
N ILE A 91 42.34 25.72 -11.47
CA ILE A 91 42.61 26.92 -10.66
C ILE A 91 43.34 28.02 -11.47
N PRO A 92 44.51 27.78 -12.10
CA PRO A 92 45.22 28.83 -12.83
C PRO A 92 44.56 29.25 -14.16
N LYS A 93 43.63 28.45 -14.70
CA LYS A 93 42.97 28.73 -15.99
C LYS A 93 41.64 29.44 -15.81
N ASP A 94 40.73 28.79 -15.07
CA ASP A 94 39.32 29.16 -15.01
C ASP A 94 38.99 29.91 -13.73
N HIS A 95 39.73 29.64 -12.64
CA HIS A 95 39.49 30.24 -11.33
C HIS A 95 40.59 31.21 -10.89
N ARG A 96 41.41 31.72 -11.83
CA ARG A 96 42.58 32.56 -11.53
C ARG A 96 42.23 33.86 -10.80
N LYS A 97 41.05 34.40 -11.10
CA LYS A 97 40.54 35.66 -10.52
C LYS A 97 39.60 35.42 -9.35
N CYS A 98 39.35 34.16 -8.98
CA CYS A 98 38.51 33.84 -7.83
C CYS A 98 39.30 34.12 -6.55
N GLU A 99 38.66 34.77 -5.58
CA GLU A 99 39.28 35.10 -4.31
C GLU A 99 39.35 33.88 -3.39
N ASN A 100 38.38 32.97 -3.52
CA ASN A 100 38.16 31.90 -2.56
C ASN A 100 38.06 30.53 -3.25
N VAL A 101 39.22 29.87 -3.36
CA VAL A 101 39.34 28.48 -3.79
C VAL A 101 39.99 27.68 -2.66
N LEU A 102 39.22 26.81 -2.03
CA LEU A 102 39.62 26.09 -0.82
C LEU A 102 39.75 24.59 -1.11
N PRO A 103 40.66 23.87 -0.42
CA PRO A 103 40.63 22.42 -0.44
C PRO A 103 39.25 21.91 0.00
N LEU A 104 38.73 20.89 -0.68
CA LEU A 104 37.37 20.38 -0.46
C LEU A 104 37.14 19.91 0.98
N GLU A 105 38.16 19.34 1.62
CA GLU A 105 38.14 18.95 3.03
C GLU A 105 37.89 20.13 3.98
N HIS A 106 38.34 21.33 3.62
CA HIS A 106 38.14 22.55 4.39
C HIS A 106 36.78 23.17 4.07
N ALA A 107 36.40 23.21 2.79
CA ALA A 107 35.10 23.75 2.36
C ALA A 107 33.91 22.90 2.86
N SER A 108 34.08 21.59 2.96
CA SER A 108 33.07 20.67 3.50
C SER A 108 33.06 20.57 5.02
N LYS A 109 34.09 21.13 5.68
CA LYS A 109 34.22 21.10 7.12
C LYS A 109 33.03 21.85 7.73
N ASP A 110 32.36 21.17 8.66
CA ASP A 110 31.22 21.71 9.39
C ASP A 110 29.97 22.10 8.55
N VAL A 111 29.90 21.77 7.24
CA VAL A 111 28.69 21.99 6.41
C VAL A 111 27.47 21.30 7.02
N LYS A 112 27.65 20.07 7.53
CA LYS A 112 26.61 19.32 8.25
C LYS A 112 26.22 19.92 9.61
N LYS A 113 27.01 20.88 10.12
CA LYS A 113 26.74 21.64 11.34
C LYS A 113 26.21 23.05 11.06
N SER A 114 26.11 23.44 9.79
CA SER A 114 25.54 24.74 9.42
C SER A 114 24.07 24.80 9.82
N ALA A 115 23.62 25.98 10.23
CA ALA A 115 22.22 26.22 10.60
C ALA A 115 21.27 25.84 9.46
N LEU A 116 21.63 26.18 8.21
CA LEU A 116 20.84 25.82 7.03
C LEU A 116 20.68 24.31 6.90
N PHE A 117 21.76 23.53 7.07
CA PHE A 117 21.67 22.08 6.99
C PHE A 117 20.82 21.50 8.13
N THR A 118 20.97 22.00 9.36
CA THR A 118 20.18 21.54 10.50
C THR A 118 18.69 21.85 10.33
N ASP A 119 18.36 23.05 9.85
CA ASP A 119 16.99 23.49 9.64
C ASP A 119 16.30 22.66 8.56
N VAL A 120 16.95 22.48 7.41
CA VAL A 120 16.42 21.63 6.31
C VAL A 120 16.24 20.19 6.77
N MET A 121 17.20 19.62 7.50
CA MET A 121 17.08 18.26 8.03
C MET A 121 15.96 18.15 9.06
N GLN A 122 15.75 19.17 9.89
CA GLN A 122 14.64 19.22 10.83
C GLN A 122 13.29 19.26 10.10
N ASP A 123 13.15 20.09 9.06
CA ASP A 123 11.95 20.19 8.25
C ASP A 123 11.64 18.86 7.54
N ILE A 124 12.65 18.20 6.98
CA ILE A 124 12.51 16.86 6.37
C ILE A 124 12.00 15.86 7.41
N ASN A 125 12.57 15.83 8.61
CA ASN A 125 12.15 14.90 9.66
C ASN A 125 10.71 15.19 10.15
N GLN A 126 10.32 16.46 10.21
CA GLN A 126 8.95 16.85 10.54
C GLN A 126 7.96 16.42 9.45
N LEU A 127 8.33 16.58 8.17
CA LEU A 127 7.53 16.11 7.04
C LEU A 127 7.36 14.58 7.09
N ILE A 128 8.44 13.82 7.32
CA ILE A 128 8.37 12.36 7.47
C ILE A 128 7.43 11.97 8.62
N THR A 129 7.58 12.62 9.77
CA THR A 129 6.72 12.37 10.94
C THR A 129 5.25 12.65 10.64
N THR A 130 4.97 13.73 9.93
CA THR A 130 3.60 14.13 9.54
C THR A 130 3.01 13.13 8.55
N LEU A 131 3.79 12.71 7.55
CA LEU A 131 3.37 11.72 6.56
C LEU A 131 3.06 10.37 7.20
N ASN A 132 3.88 9.90 8.14
CA ASN A 132 3.62 8.66 8.86
C ASN A 132 2.33 8.75 9.68
N LYS A 133 2.11 9.84 10.43
CA LYS A 133 0.85 10.04 11.16
C LYS A 133 -0.37 10.06 10.25
N LEU A 134 -0.27 10.69 9.07
CA LEU A 134 -1.33 10.69 8.07
C LEU A 134 -1.61 9.29 7.51
N HIS A 135 -0.55 8.50 7.28
CA HIS A 135 -0.66 7.11 6.87
C HIS A 135 -1.43 6.28 7.90
N ASP A 136 -0.98 6.30 9.16
CA ASP A 136 -1.58 5.53 10.26
C ASP A 136 -3.06 5.91 10.47
N ASN A 137 -3.36 7.22 10.38
CA ASN A 137 -4.74 7.72 10.50
C ASN A 137 -5.62 7.20 9.36
N ARG A 138 -5.12 7.20 8.11
CA ARG A 138 -5.85 6.65 6.97
C ARG A 138 -6.12 5.16 7.12
N GLU A 139 -5.13 4.38 7.55
CA GLU A 139 -5.29 2.95 7.77
C GLU A 139 -6.34 2.67 8.87
N SER A 140 -6.24 3.37 10.00
CA SER A 140 -7.23 3.29 11.09
C SER A 140 -8.65 3.65 10.62
N ASN A 141 -8.80 4.70 9.81
CA ASN A 141 -10.10 5.09 9.28
C ASN A 141 -10.68 4.04 8.31
N LEU A 142 -9.85 3.42 7.47
CA LEU A 142 -10.30 2.33 6.59
C LEU A 142 -10.80 1.13 7.40
N LEU A 143 -10.08 0.74 8.46
CA LEU A 143 -10.51 -0.32 9.37
C LEU A 143 -11.82 0.02 10.09
N ARG A 144 -11.97 1.26 10.56
CA ARG A 144 -13.22 1.73 11.18
C ARG A 144 -14.38 1.71 10.19
N LEU A 145 -14.16 2.14 8.95
CA LEU A 145 -15.17 2.17 7.90
C LEU A 145 -15.64 0.75 7.54
N SER A 146 -14.71 -0.20 7.37
CA SER A 146 -15.05 -1.60 7.08
C SER A 146 -15.82 -2.25 8.22
N LYS A 147 -15.42 -2.01 9.47
CA LYS A 147 -16.14 -2.48 10.66
C LYS A 147 -17.54 -1.88 10.73
N THR A 148 -17.68 -0.58 10.50
CA THR A 148 -18.98 0.11 10.52
C THR A 148 -19.90 -0.44 9.43
N LYS A 149 -19.39 -0.65 8.22
CA LYS A 149 -20.15 -1.28 7.12
C LYS A 149 -20.65 -2.68 7.51
N SER A 150 -19.82 -3.49 8.15
CA SER A 150 -20.20 -4.84 8.61
C SER A 150 -21.31 -4.77 9.65
N VAL A 151 -21.17 -3.90 10.67
CA VAL A 151 -22.18 -3.69 11.71
C VAL A 151 -23.52 -3.27 11.10
N ILE A 152 -23.52 -2.27 10.20
CA ILE A 152 -24.74 -1.79 9.56
C ILE A 152 -25.38 -2.88 8.69
N THR A 153 -24.59 -3.65 7.93
CA THR A 153 -25.10 -4.78 7.12
C THR A 153 -25.78 -5.84 7.99
N ASN A 154 -25.20 -6.15 9.15
CA ASN A 154 -25.78 -7.12 10.08
C ASN A 154 -27.08 -6.59 10.70
N GLN A 155 -27.11 -5.32 11.10
CA GLN A 155 -28.31 -4.68 11.64
C GLN A 155 -29.45 -4.65 10.61
N ILE A 156 -29.16 -4.35 9.35
CA ILE A 156 -30.16 -4.41 8.26
C ILE A 156 -30.73 -5.82 8.15
N SER A 157 -29.87 -6.83 8.17
CA SER A 157 -30.29 -8.24 8.07
C SER A 157 -31.13 -8.67 9.27
N GLU A 158 -30.77 -8.24 10.49
CA GLU A 158 -31.51 -8.53 11.71
C GLU A 158 -32.90 -7.90 11.71
N VAL A 159 -33.00 -6.62 11.30
CA VAL A 159 -34.29 -5.92 11.16
C VAL A 159 -35.16 -6.62 10.12
N LYS A 160 -34.59 -7.01 8.97
CA LYS A 160 -35.32 -7.76 7.94
C LYS A 160 -35.87 -9.08 8.50
N SER A 161 -35.05 -9.88 9.16
CA SER A 161 -35.46 -11.17 9.73
C SER A 161 -36.56 -11.00 10.79
N ARG A 162 -36.48 -9.96 11.62
CA ARG A 162 -37.53 -9.64 12.59
C ARG A 162 -38.86 -9.29 11.92
N LEU A 163 -38.84 -8.46 10.88
CA LEU A 163 -40.04 -8.08 10.16
C LEU A 163 -40.68 -9.27 9.45
N LEU A 164 -39.88 -10.11 8.77
CA LEU A 164 -40.38 -11.32 8.14
C LEU A 164 -41.03 -12.27 9.15
N LYS A 165 -40.38 -12.49 10.29
CA LYS A 165 -40.96 -13.32 11.36
C LYS A 165 -42.31 -12.77 11.85
N GLN A 166 -42.43 -11.46 12.02
CA GLN A 166 -43.71 -10.85 12.42
C GLN A 166 -44.81 -11.04 11.36
N ILE A 167 -44.46 -10.96 10.08
CA ILE A 167 -45.39 -11.24 8.98
C ILE A 167 -45.82 -12.71 9.02
N ASP A 168 -44.88 -13.64 9.15
CA ASP A 168 -45.16 -15.09 9.24
C ASP A 168 -46.05 -15.43 10.45
N ASP A 169 -45.81 -14.79 11.60
CA ASP A 169 -46.60 -14.97 12.81
C ASP A 169 -48.04 -14.47 12.61
N VAL A 170 -48.24 -13.29 12.02
CA VAL A 170 -49.58 -12.76 11.70
C VAL A 170 -50.31 -13.62 10.68
N GLU A 171 -49.62 -14.08 9.62
CA GLU A 171 -50.21 -14.96 8.62
C GLU A 171 -50.70 -16.27 9.26
N ARG A 172 -49.87 -16.90 10.10
CA ARG A 172 -50.22 -18.14 10.80
C ARG A 172 -51.43 -17.95 11.72
N ASP A 173 -51.49 -16.83 12.44
CA ASP A 173 -52.62 -16.53 13.33
C ASP A 173 -53.92 -16.37 12.55
N LEU A 174 -53.89 -15.62 11.43
CA LEU A 174 -55.05 -15.45 10.54
C LEU A 174 -55.51 -16.77 9.90
N GLN A 175 -54.57 -17.62 9.44
CA GLN A 175 -54.89 -18.94 8.90
C GLN A 175 -55.53 -19.86 9.95
N THR A 176 -55.06 -19.77 11.20
CA THR A 176 -55.61 -20.53 12.32
C THR A 176 -57.04 -20.06 12.65
N GLU A 177 -57.27 -18.75 12.68
CA GLU A 177 -58.60 -18.17 12.90
C GLU A 177 -59.57 -18.57 11.78
N LEU A 178 -59.15 -18.46 10.52
CA LEU A 178 -59.96 -18.85 9.36
C LEU A 178 -60.35 -20.34 9.43
N SER A 179 -59.40 -21.22 9.75
CA SER A 179 -59.65 -22.66 9.90
C SER A 179 -60.65 -22.96 11.03
N SER A 180 -60.55 -22.22 12.14
CA SER A 180 -61.48 -22.34 13.27
C SER A 180 -62.90 -21.90 12.88
N LEU A 181 -63.03 -20.76 12.19
CA LEU A 181 -64.31 -20.27 11.68
C LEU A 181 -64.94 -21.24 10.68
N GLN A 182 -64.14 -21.79 9.76
CA GLN A 182 -64.59 -22.78 8.80
C GLN A 182 -65.17 -24.02 9.50
N ARG A 183 -64.44 -24.58 10.48
CA ARG A 183 -64.90 -25.76 11.24
C ARG A 183 -66.19 -25.49 12.02
N LYS A 184 -66.31 -24.32 12.64
CA LYS A 184 -67.55 -23.90 13.34
C LYS A 184 -68.72 -23.85 12.36
N ASN A 185 -68.53 -23.23 11.21
CA ASN A 185 -69.56 -23.11 10.18
C ASN A 185 -69.98 -24.49 9.63
N GLU A 186 -69.02 -25.37 9.33
CA GLU A 186 -69.29 -26.75 8.89
C GLU A 186 -70.11 -27.54 9.93
N THR A 187 -69.75 -27.40 11.22
CA THR A 187 -70.46 -28.06 12.32
C THR A 187 -71.90 -27.55 12.41
N GLU A 188 -72.11 -26.24 12.31
CA GLU A 188 -73.44 -25.63 12.38
C GLU A 188 -74.32 -26.05 11.19
N ILE A 189 -73.76 -26.07 9.97
CA ILE A 189 -74.45 -26.57 8.78
C ILE A 189 -74.86 -28.04 8.96
N ASN A 190 -73.99 -28.88 9.52
CA ASN A 190 -74.30 -30.29 9.75
C ASN A 190 -75.42 -30.47 10.78
N ILE A 191 -75.39 -29.72 11.89
CA ILE A 191 -76.47 -29.71 12.89
C ILE A 191 -77.81 -29.28 12.27
N GLN A 192 -77.80 -28.23 11.43
CA GLN A 192 -78.99 -27.77 10.73
C GLN A 192 -79.53 -28.83 9.75
N LYS A 193 -78.66 -29.49 8.98
CA LYS A 193 -79.05 -30.60 8.10
C LYS A 193 -79.73 -31.74 8.86
N GLU A 194 -79.19 -32.13 10.01
CA GLU A 194 -79.79 -33.18 10.86
C GLU A 194 -81.15 -32.77 11.45
N ARG A 195 -81.30 -31.51 11.86
CA ARG A 195 -82.60 -30.99 12.33
C ARG A 195 -83.63 -31.02 11.21
N ASN A 196 -83.26 -30.60 10.01
CA ASN A 196 -84.14 -30.58 8.84
C ASN A 196 -84.54 -32.00 8.41
N SER A 197 -83.63 -32.97 8.45
CA SER A 197 -83.95 -34.37 8.13
C SER A 197 -84.93 -34.97 9.14
N LYS A 198 -84.74 -34.76 10.45
CA LYS A 198 -85.68 -35.21 11.49
C LYS A 198 -87.06 -34.55 11.33
N GLY A 199 -87.11 -33.25 11.05
CA GLY A 199 -88.35 -32.52 10.81
C GLY A 199 -89.14 -33.05 9.60
N SER A 200 -88.46 -33.30 8.48
CA SER A 200 -89.09 -33.85 7.27
C SER A 200 -89.67 -35.27 7.46
N VAL A 201 -88.99 -36.14 8.23
CA VAL A 201 -89.52 -37.46 8.60
C VAL A 201 -90.77 -37.34 9.48
N GLN A 202 -90.78 -36.43 10.46
CA GLN A 202 -91.95 -36.20 11.31
C GLN A 202 -93.16 -35.67 10.53
N ILE A 203 -92.94 -34.80 9.53
CA ILE A 203 -94.00 -34.29 8.66
C ILE A 203 -94.60 -35.42 7.82
N LYS A 204 -93.77 -36.24 7.17
CA LYS A 204 -94.23 -37.42 6.40
C LYS A 204 -95.04 -38.39 7.24
N ASN A 205 -94.57 -38.72 8.44
CA ASN A 205 -95.26 -39.65 9.34
C ASN A 205 -96.62 -39.11 9.85
N LYS A 206 -96.80 -37.78 9.90
CA LYS A 206 -98.09 -37.16 10.24
C LYS A 206 -99.06 -37.15 9.06
N SER A 207 -98.58 -36.93 7.84
CA SER A 207 -99.44 -36.95 6.65
C SER A 207 -99.97 -38.34 6.29
N GLU A 208 -99.31 -39.41 6.69
CA GLU A 208 -99.74 -40.80 6.44
C GLU A 208 -100.75 -41.34 7.48
N ARG A 209 -100.99 -40.61 8.58
CA ARG A 209 -101.93 -41.00 9.65
C ARG A 209 -103.28 -40.29 9.60
N ASN A 210 -103.44 -39.31 8.71
CA ASN A 210 -104.70 -38.61 8.43
C ASN A 210 -105.26 -39.10 7.09
#